data_AF-A0A4Y2I3P6-F1
#
_entry.id   AF-A0A4Y2I3P6-F1
#
_cell.length_a   1.000
_cell.length_b   1.000
_cell.length_c   1.000
_cell.angle_alpha   90.00
_cell.angle_beta   90.00
_cell.angle_gamma   90.00
#
_symmetry.space_group_name_H-M   'P 1'
#
loop_
_entity.id
_entity.type
_entity.pdbx_description
1 polymer ?
#
loop_
_entity_poly.entity_id
_entity_poly.type
_entity_poly.pdbx_seq_one_letter_code
_entity_poly.pdbx_strand_id
1 'polypeptide(L)'
;MKFLKQIQTISCIFLTQIQSNSFRTAIKENRSLTLEDINQDQVSVIESSLDSSIESLLCVPVPCVQRNNIAMIVCLASKEGG
;
A
#
# COMPACT_ATOMS: atom_id res chain seq x y z
N MET A 1 8.80 4.15 -28.03
CA MET A 1 7.97 4.49 -26.85
C MET A 1 8.83 4.28 -25.61
N LYS A 2 9.34 5.38 -25.02
CA LYS A 2 10.18 5.35 -23.81
C LYS A 2 9.32 5.85 -22.65
N PHE A 3 8.67 4.95 -21.95
CA PHE A 3 8.10 5.21 -20.62
C PHE A 3 8.65 4.13 -19.70
N LEU A 4 8.83 4.46 -18.41
CA LEU A 4 9.59 3.74 -17.38
C LEU A 4 11.05 4.20 -17.25
N LYS A 5 11.26 5.51 -17.12
CA LYS A 5 12.37 6.07 -16.35
C LYS A 5 11.78 6.54 -15.01
N GLN A 6 12.53 6.31 -13.93
CA GLN A 6 12.20 6.52 -12.52
C GLN A 6 11.35 5.43 -11.87
N ILE A 7 12.00 4.30 -11.60
CA ILE A 7 11.71 3.55 -10.37
C ILE A 7 12.48 4.30 -9.26
N GLN A 8 11.86 5.34 -8.70
CA GLN A 8 12.28 5.88 -7.41
C GLN A 8 11.91 4.83 -6.36
N THR A 9 12.93 4.32 -5.68
CA THR A 9 12.92 3.44 -4.50
C THR A 9 11.57 2.78 -4.18
N ILE A 10 11.31 1.59 -4.73
CA ILE A 10 10.21 0.73 -4.26
C ILE A 10 10.60 0.21 -2.87
N SER A 11 10.20 0.91 -1.82
CA SER A 11 10.28 0.38 -0.47
C SER A 11 9.10 -0.58 -0.28
N CYS A 12 9.32 -1.88 -0.51
CA CYS A 12 8.33 -2.90 -0.18
C CYS A 12 8.19 -3.00 1.34
N ILE A 13 7.22 -2.29 1.90
CA ILE A 13 6.91 -2.41 3.34
C ILE A 13 6.06 -3.67 3.52
N PHE A 14 6.63 -4.67 4.20
CA PHE A 14 5.85 -5.78 4.73
C PHE A 14 5.10 -5.31 5.97
N LEU A 15 3.88 -4.81 5.77
CA LEU A 15 2.99 -4.38 6.85
C LEU A 15 2.36 -5.61 7.50
N THR A 16 3.11 -6.29 8.37
CA THR A 16 2.69 -7.56 8.99
C THR A 16 1.61 -7.40 10.06
N GLN A 17 1.28 -6.19 10.52
CA GLN A 17 0.31 -6.01 11.61
C GLN A 17 -0.58 -4.75 11.52
N ILE A 18 -0.95 -4.27 10.33
CA ILE A 18 -2.02 -3.26 10.29
C ILE A 18 -3.38 -3.95 10.37
N GLN A 19 -3.87 -4.16 11.60
CA GLN A 19 -5.24 -4.59 11.87
C GLN A 19 -6.25 -3.46 11.63
N SER A 20 -6.26 -2.86 10.43
CA SER A 20 -7.22 -1.80 10.11
C SER A 20 -8.35 -2.29 9.22
N ASN A 21 -9.51 -1.65 9.39
CA ASN A 21 -10.69 -1.82 8.56
C ASN A 21 -10.42 -1.53 7.08
N SER A 22 -9.58 -0.54 6.71
CA SER A 22 -9.30 -0.24 5.30
C SER A 22 -8.66 -1.43 4.58
N PHE A 23 -7.65 -2.07 5.17
CA PHE A 23 -7.02 -3.26 4.59
C PHE A 23 -7.95 -4.48 4.59
N ARG A 24 -8.89 -4.58 5.55
CA ARG A 24 -9.96 -5.60 5.50
C ARG A 24 -10.88 -5.40 4.30
N THR A 25 -11.19 -4.16 3.93
CA THR A 25 -11.97 -3.84 2.72
C THR A 25 -11.24 -4.29 1.46
N ALA A 26 -9.94 -3.99 1.32
CA ALA A 26 -9.14 -4.49 0.21
C ALA A 26 -9.17 -6.02 0.08
N ILE A 27 -9.14 -6.73 1.21
CA ILE A 27 -9.18 -8.20 1.23
C ILE A 27 -10.57 -8.73 0.86
N LYS A 28 -11.64 -8.16 1.43
CA LYS A 28 -13.02 -8.62 1.20
C LYS A 28 -13.50 -8.32 -0.21
N GLU A 29 -13.18 -7.14 -0.72
CA GLU A 29 -13.67 -6.65 -2.01
C GLU A 29 -12.68 -6.93 -3.15
N ASN A 30 -11.50 -7.47 -2.85
CA ASN A 30 -10.40 -7.66 -3.81
C ASN A 30 -10.14 -6.36 -4.62
N ARG A 31 -10.09 -5.24 -3.91
CA ARG A 31 -10.02 -3.89 -4.43
C ARG A 31 -8.71 -3.22 -4.02
N SER A 32 -8.11 -2.46 -4.92
CA SER A 32 -6.98 -1.59 -4.60
C SER A 32 -7.43 -0.38 -3.77
N LEU A 33 -6.58 0.06 -2.85
CA LEU A 33 -6.80 1.25 -2.02
C LEU A 33 -5.82 2.34 -2.41
N THR A 34 -6.29 3.58 -2.37
CA THR A 34 -5.42 4.77 -2.44
C THR A 34 -5.26 5.43 -1.07
N LEU A 35 -4.48 6.51 -1.00
CA LEU A 35 -4.34 7.29 0.23
C LEU A 35 -5.70 7.79 0.76
N GLU A 36 -6.63 8.13 -0.14
CA GLU A 36 -7.99 8.60 0.20
C GLU A 36 -8.86 7.52 0.86
N ASP A 37 -8.56 6.24 0.61
CA ASP A 37 -9.28 5.09 1.19
C ASP A 37 -8.76 4.68 2.58
N ILE A 38 -7.64 5.28 3.02
CA ILE A 38 -6.91 4.88 4.22
C ILE A 38 -7.11 5.95 5.29
N ASN A 39 -7.50 5.53 6.50
CA ASN A 39 -7.72 6.46 7.61
C ASN A 39 -6.43 7.16 8.02
N GLN A 40 -6.53 8.44 8.41
CA GLN A 40 -5.37 9.27 8.77
C GLN A 40 -4.48 8.67 9.87
N ASP A 41 -5.05 7.97 10.85
CA ASP A 41 -4.28 7.27 11.90
C ASP A 41 -3.35 6.22 11.31
N GLN A 42 -3.77 5.55 10.24
CA GLN A 42 -2.94 4.57 9.55
C GLN A 42 -1.92 5.23 8.65
N VAL A 43 -2.29 6.32 7.98
CA VAL A 43 -1.35 7.12 7.19
C VAL A 43 -0.17 7.51 8.10
N SER A 44 -0.46 8.01 9.31
CA SER A 44 0.54 8.34 10.33
C SER A 44 1.44 7.16 10.70
N VAL A 45 0.89 5.94 10.82
CA VAL A 45 1.69 4.72 11.11
C VAL A 45 2.60 4.36 9.93
N ILE A 46 2.11 4.48 8.71
CA ILE A 46 2.90 4.17 7.50
C ILE A 46 4.00 5.23 7.33
N GLU A 47 3.68 6.51 7.51
CA GLU A 47 4.63 7.63 7.48
C GLU A 47 5.71 7.47 8.56
N SER A 48 5.32 7.13 9.78
CA SER A 48 6.26 6.85 10.88
C SER A 48 7.14 5.63 10.59
N SER A 49 6.63 4.62 9.87
CA SER A 49 7.41 3.43 9.48
C SER A 49 8.38 3.73 8.34
N LEU A 50 8.06 4.72 7.50
CA LEU A 50 8.87 5.17 6.37
C LEU A 50 9.84 6.29 6.70
N ASP A 51 9.72 6.88 7.90
CA ASP A 51 10.41 8.08 8.34
C ASP A 51 10.28 9.23 7.31
N SER A 52 9.05 9.42 6.79
CA SER A 52 8.74 10.39 5.74
C SER A 52 7.24 10.60 5.61
N SER A 53 6.83 11.81 5.23
CA SER A 53 5.48 12.06 4.72
C SER A 53 5.26 11.35 3.39
N ILE A 54 4.03 10.90 3.16
CA ILE A 54 3.61 10.19 1.95
C ILE A 54 2.72 11.11 1.13
N GLU A 55 3.12 11.40 -0.10
CA GLU A 55 2.34 12.21 -1.05
C GLU A 55 1.25 11.36 -1.72
N SER A 56 1.57 10.11 -2.04
CA SER A 56 0.63 9.18 -2.66
C SER A 56 0.88 7.75 -2.22
N LEU A 57 -0.20 6.98 -2.16
CA LEU A 57 -0.19 5.59 -1.74
C LEU A 57 -1.10 4.78 -2.65
N LEU A 58 -0.61 3.62 -3.11
CA LEU A 58 -1.39 2.63 -3.85
C LEU A 58 -1.15 1.26 -3.22
N CYS A 59 -2.19 0.69 -2.62
CA CYS A 59 -2.16 -0.65 -2.04
C CYS A 59 -2.98 -1.63 -2.88
N VAL A 60 -2.36 -2.72 -3.33
CA VAL A 60 -2.95 -3.71 -4.23
C VAL A 60 -3.03 -5.07 -3.53
N PRO A 61 -4.20 -5.71 -3.47
CA PRO A 61 -4.31 -7.07 -2.96
C PRO A 61 -3.71 -8.06 -3.96
N VAL A 62 -2.91 -9.00 -3.46
CA VAL A 62 -2.30 -10.07 -4.25
C VAL A 62 -3.04 -11.38 -3.96
N PRO A 63 -3.85 -11.90 -4.91
CA PRO A 63 -4.59 -13.12 -4.71
C PRO A 63 -3.67 -14.35 -4.73
N CYS A 64 -3.93 -15.30 -3.83
CA CYS A 64 -3.39 -16.65 -3.89
C CYS A 64 -4.23 -17.48 -4.87
N VAL A 65 -3.68 -17.74 -6.06
CA VAL A 65 -4.36 -18.49 -7.11
C VAL A 65 -4.81 -19.89 -6.65
N GLN A 66 -4.10 -20.49 -5.69
CA GLN A 66 -4.39 -21.85 -5.20
C GLN A 66 -5.48 -21.92 -4.12
N ARG A 67 -5.76 -20.82 -3.40
CA ARG A 67 -6.63 -20.81 -2.21
C ARG A 67 -7.82 -19.86 -2.32
N ASN A 68 -7.98 -19.18 -3.45
CA ASN A 68 -9.04 -18.19 -3.70
C ASN A 68 -9.19 -17.17 -2.55
N ASN A 69 -8.06 -16.76 -1.98
CA ASN A 69 -7.99 -15.77 -0.91
C ASN A 69 -6.87 -14.76 -1.21
N ILE A 70 -6.86 -13.62 -0.54
CA ILE A 70 -5.76 -12.66 -0.65
C ILE A 70 -4.59 -13.14 0.21
N ALA A 71 -3.42 -13.34 -0.41
CA ALA A 71 -2.21 -13.79 0.28
C ALA A 71 -1.53 -12.63 1.02
N MET A 72 -1.49 -11.46 0.38
CA MET A 72 -0.83 -10.26 0.88
C MET A 72 -1.39 -9.01 0.23
N ILE A 73 -1.07 -7.85 0.80
CA ILE A 73 -1.31 -6.54 0.19
C ILE A 73 0.05 -5.90 -0.05
N VAL A 74 0.29 -5.43 -1.26
CA VAL A 74 1.51 -4.71 -1.63
C VAL A 74 1.18 -3.23 -1.73
N CYS A 75 1.90 -2.39 -1.00
CA CYS A 75 1.72 -0.94 -1.06
C CYS A 75 2.92 -0.27 -1.71
N LEU A 76 2.63 0.65 -2.63
CA LEU A 76 3.57 1.57 -3.27
C LEU A 76 3.32 2.95 -2.68
N ALA A 77 4.32 3.53 -2.03
CA ALA A 77 4.24 4.85 -1.42
C ALA A 77 5.24 5.79 -2.12
N SER A 78 4.78 6.97 -2.53
CA SER A 78 5.62 8.09 -2.93
C SER A 78 5.83 9.02 -1.75
N LYS A 79 7.06 9.48 -1.55
CA LYS A 79 7.43 10.42 -0.49
C LYS A 79 7.45 11.84 -1.03
N GLU A 80 7.14 12.84 -0.19
CA GLU A 80 7.35 14.23 -0.58
C GLU A 80 8.84 14.51 -0.84
N GLY A 81 9.15 15.14 -1.97
CA GLY A 81 10.51 15.60 -2.29
C GLY A 81 11.45 14.58 -2.95
N GLY A 82 10.89 13.56 -3.62
CA GLY A 82 11.65 12.51 -4.32
C GLY A 82 12.67 12.97 -5.36
#